data_AF-A0A409XF88-F1
#
_entry.id   AF-A0A409XF88-F1
#
_cell.length_a   1.000
_cell.length_b   1.000
_cell.length_c   1.000
_cell.angle_alpha   90.00
_cell.angle_beta   90.00
_cell.angle_gamma   90.00
#
_symmetry.space_group_name_H-M   'P 1'
#
loop_
_entity.id
_entity.type
_entity.pdbx_description
1 polymer ?
#
loop_
_entity_poly.entity_id
_entity_poly.type
_entity_poly.pdbx_seq_one_letter_code
_entity_poly.pdbx_strand_id
1 'polypeptide(L)' 'MNSLSRREEETLLKATKANALRECDVLVKAFAACASGRTVSVAWECRGQLKEVQECMIQL' A
#
# COMPACT_ATOMS: atom_id res chain seq x y z
N MET A 1 -0.60 -12.98 25.43
CA MET A 1 -0.69 -12.90 23.95
C MET A 1 -1.73 -13.89 23.49
N ASN A 2 -2.89 -13.42 23.03
CA ASN A 2 -3.87 -14.29 22.39
C ASN A 2 -3.28 -14.70 21.03
N SER A 3 -3.02 -15.98 20.84
CA SER A 3 -2.66 -16.50 19.53
C SER A 3 -3.90 -16.38 18.64
N LEU A 4 -3.89 -15.41 17.73
CA LEU A 4 -4.92 -15.30 16.71
C LEU A 4 -4.90 -16.56 15.84
N SER A 5 -6.08 -17.07 15.48
CA SER A 5 -6.17 -18.09 14.46
C SER A 5 -5.69 -17.51 13.12
N ARG A 6 -5.05 -18.32 12.25
CA ARG A 6 -4.56 -17.85 10.94
C ARG A 6 -5.63 -17.12 10.12
N ARG A 7 -6.90 -17.52 10.26
CA ARG A 7 -8.04 -16.87 9.59
C ARG A 7 -8.32 -15.47 10.12
N GLU A 8 -8.20 -15.29 11.43
CA GLU A 8 -8.41 -13.98 12.08
C GLU A 8 -7.28 -13.03 11.74
N GLU A 9 -6.03 -13.53 11.72
CA GLU A 9 -4.87 -12.75 11.29
C GLU A 9 -5.00 -12.30 9.83
N GLU A 10 -5.43 -13.20 8.93
CA GLU A 10 -5.66 -12.85 7.52
C GLU A 10 -6.79 -11.83 7.35
N THR A 11 -7.86 -11.96 8.17
CA THR A 11 -8.99 -11.01 8.16
C THR A 11 -8.55 -9.63 8.66
N LEU A 12 -7.77 -9.59 9.74
CA LEU A 12 -7.19 -8.35 10.27
C LEU A 12 -6.24 -7.71 9.26
N LEU A 13 -5.33 -8.47 8.66
CA LEU A 13 -4.42 -7.96 7.62
C LEU A 13 -5.18 -7.37 6.43
N LYS A 14 -6.25 -8.03 5.97
CA LYS A 14 -7.11 -7.51 4.89
C LYS A 14 -7.82 -6.22 5.30
N ALA A 15 -8.39 -6.17 6.50
CA ALA A 15 -9.08 -4.99 7.01
C ALA A 15 -8.12 -3.80 7.16
N THR A 16 -6.96 -4.02 7.79
CA THR A 16 -5.93 -2.99 7.97
C THR A 16 -5.42 -2.48 6.63
N LYS A 17 -5.14 -3.38 5.67
CA LYS A 17 -4.70 -2.98 4.32
C LYS A 17 -5.76 -2.16 3.61
N ALA A 18 -7.04 -2.54 3.68
CA ALA A 18 -8.12 -1.80 3.06
C ALA A 18 -8.29 -0.40 3.66
N ASN A 19 -8.10 -0.25 4.97
CA ASN A 19 -8.14 1.06 5.63
C ASN A 19 -6.94 1.92 5.25
N ALA A 20 -5.72 1.37 5.31
CA ALA A 20 -4.51 2.07 4.90
C ALA A 20 -4.58 2.56 3.44
N LEU A 21 -5.15 1.75 2.54
CA LEU A 21 -5.36 2.14 1.15
C LEU A 21 -6.35 3.30 1.00
N ARG A 22 -7.36 3.41 1.86
CA ARG A 22 -8.32 4.53 1.83
C ARG A 22 -7.70 5.82 2.34
N GLU A 23 -6.90 5.76 3.40
CA GLU A 23 -6.23 6.94 3.96
C GLU A 23 -5.15 7.47 3.01
N CYS A 24 -4.41 6.57 2.37
CA CYS A 24 -3.34 6.91 1.43
C CYS A 24 -3.82 7.07 -0.02
N ASP A 25 -5.14 7.17 -0.27
CA ASP A 25 -5.73 7.15 -1.62
C ASP A 25 -5.13 8.22 -2.56
N VAL A 26 -4.81 9.40 -2.03
CA VAL A 26 -4.17 10.50 -2.79
C VAL A 26 -2.78 10.10 -3.30
N LEU A 27 -1.97 9.48 -2.44
CA LEU A 27 -0.62 9.03 -2.79
C LEU A 27 -0.67 7.84 -3.74
N VAL A 28 -1.61 6.92 -3.52
CA VAL A 28 -1.84 5.76 -4.40
C VAL A 28 -2.25 6.23 -5.79
N LYS A 29 -3.12 7.25 -5.90
CA LYS A 29 -3.49 7.86 -7.18
C LYS A 29 -2.30 8.50 -7.89
N ALA A 30 -1.44 9.22 -7.16
CA ALA A 30 -0.22 9.82 -7.73
C ALA A 30 0.75 8.74 -8.25
N PHE A 31 0.95 7.66 -7.49
CA PHE A 31 1.73 6.51 -7.94
C PHE A 31 1.09 5.83 -9.15
N ALA A 32 -0.22 5.61 -9.16
CA ALA A 32 -0.94 5.01 -10.28
C ALA A 32 -0.86 5.86 -11.55
N ALA A 33 -0.94 7.19 -11.41
CA ALA A 33 -0.74 8.12 -12.53
C ALA A 33 0.68 8.01 -13.11
N CYS A 34 1.71 7.89 -12.24
CA CYS A 34 3.08 7.68 -12.67
C CYS A 34 3.30 6.31 -13.32
N ALA A 35 2.68 5.27 -12.79
CA ALA A 35 2.78 3.90 -13.31
C ALA A 35 1.96 3.70 -14.60
N SER A 36 0.98 4.57 -14.88
CA SER A 36 0.15 4.49 -16.08
C SER A 36 1.00 4.63 -17.34
N GLY A 37 1.02 3.59 -18.18
CA GLY A 37 1.81 3.55 -19.42
C GLY A 37 3.26 3.10 -19.24
N ARG A 38 3.68 2.73 -18.02
CA ARG A 38 5.02 2.18 -17.73
C ARG A 38 4.85 0.79 -17.16
N THR A 39 5.46 -0.21 -17.79
CA THR A 39 5.37 -1.61 -17.34
C THR A 39 6.69 -2.10 -16.76
N VAL A 40 7.81 -1.65 -17.33
CA VAL A 40 9.16 -2.04 -16.90
C VAL A 40 9.83 -0.94 -16.09
N SER A 41 9.61 0.34 -16.44
CA SER A 41 10.33 1.46 -15.82
C SER A 41 9.77 2.00 -14.50
N VAL A 42 8.64 1.47 -14.04
CA VAL A 42 7.94 1.95 -12.84
C VAL A 42 8.84 1.88 -11.60
N ALA A 43 9.61 0.81 -11.47
CA ALA A 43 10.43 0.54 -10.28
C ALA A 43 11.50 1.62 -10.03
N TRP A 44 11.97 2.31 -11.07
CA TRP A 44 12.95 3.39 -10.96
C TRP A 44 12.33 4.77 -11.15
N GLU A 45 11.46 4.96 -12.14
CA GLU A 45 10.91 6.31 -12.41
C GLU A 45 9.84 6.74 -11.40
N CYS A 46 9.08 5.80 -10.84
CA CYS A 46 8.03 6.09 -9.85
C CYS A 46 8.47 5.76 -8.41
N ARG A 47 9.79 5.61 -8.19
CA ARG A 47 10.36 5.21 -6.91
C ARG A 47 10.05 6.22 -5.79
N GLY A 48 9.97 7.50 -6.10
CA GLY A 48 9.62 8.55 -5.13
C GLY A 48 8.19 8.39 -4.63
N GLN A 49 7.22 8.32 -5.55
CA GLN A 49 5.80 8.15 -5.22
C GLN A 49 5.55 6.80 -4.54
N LEU A 50 6.28 5.75 -4.94
CA LEU A 50 6.22 4.45 -4.27
C LEU A 50 6.66 4.56 -2.80
N LYS A 51 7.72 5.33 -2.53
CA LYS A 51 8.22 5.54 -1.16
C LYS A 51 7.19 6.27 -0.30
N GLU A 52 6.55 7.30 -0.83
CA GLU A 52 5.50 8.06 -0.12
C GLU A 52 4.29 7.16 0.22
N VAL A 53 3.86 6.33 -0.75
CA VAL A 53 2.81 5.33 -0.50
C VAL A 53 3.23 4.34 0.58
N GLN A 54 4.47 3.86 0.54
CA GLN A 54 4.99 2.95 1.57
C GLN A 54 5.05 3.59 2.96
N GLU A 55 5.56 4.83 3.06
CA GLU A 55 5.61 5.57 4.32
C GLU A 55 4.21 5.80 4.90
N CYS A 56 3.21 6.06 4.05
CA CYS A 56 1.83 6.22 4.49
C CYS A 56 1.16 4.88 4.90
N MET A 57 1.46 3.80 4.18
CA MET A 57 0.87 2.47 4.45
C MET A 57 1.49 1.76 5.66
N ILE A 58 2.69 2.16 6.10
CA ILE A 58 3.27 1.70 7.35
C ILE A 58 2.53 2.38 8.51
N GLN A 59 1.48 1.73 8.98
CA GLN A 59 0.84 2.02 10.26
C GLN A 59 1.63 1.28 11.34
N LEU A 60 2.60 1.96 11.97
CA LEU A 60 3.39 1.47 13.11
C LEU A 60 2.50 1.27 14.34
#